data_AF-A2Y0Y9-F1
#
_entry.id   AF-A2Y0Y9-F1
#
_cell.length_a   1.000
_cell.length_b   1.000
_cell.length_c   1.000
_cell.angle_alpha   90.00
_cell.angle_beta   90.00
_cell.angle_gamma   90.00
#
_symmetry.space_group_name_H-M   'P 1'
#
loop_
_entity.id
_entity.type
_entity.pdbx_description
1 polymer ?
#
loop_
_entity_poly.entity_id
_entity_poly.type
_entity_poly.pdbx_seq_one_letter_code
_entity_poly.pdbx_strand_id
1 'polypeptide(L)'
;MASTAATSSSASLRLLTKPPKPLLSKPHLLTLCAPVSFQRLVARSSASPTPSPSAAAASASGSGVDPAQLPAALRDIVALFQSVPDPRTRYKQLLAYASRLPPMDPALKTDANRVRGCVSQVWVHAAPEEGGAPGRVSFQADSDAQLTKGLAALLVLGLSGAPARDVAMVPVEFIELLGIRQSLSPSRNSGLLNMLSLMKRKALEIATGEVTTEEIGSQEVVQEVAEQPAVKGKEPEFAAFGAREEQDSEVPSHEEEQLEEVPADVMEGNGGFGDGRQERIKESLERGLSPVELEIEDISHLHKGHAGVSGSNGETHFNVRVVSEAFQGKSLLKRHRAVYDLLQDELKNGLHALSIDAKTPSEV
;
A
#
# COMPACT_ATOMS: atom_id res chain seq x y z
N MET A 1 11.46 51.88 42.12
CA MET A 1 10.66 52.13 43.34
C MET A 1 9.22 52.36 42.90
N ALA A 2 8.39 51.33 43.06
CA ALA A 2 7.16 51.38 43.86
C ALA A 2 6.02 52.16 43.22
N SER A 3 5.02 51.44 42.69
CA SER A 3 3.66 51.97 42.65
C SER A 3 2.73 50.92 43.22
N THR A 4 2.38 51.16 44.48
CA THR A 4 1.49 50.40 45.34
C THR A 4 0.04 50.72 45.00
N ALA A 5 -0.78 49.67 45.01
CA ALA A 5 -2.23 49.73 45.08
C ALA A 5 -2.72 50.53 46.31
N ALA A 6 -3.97 51.03 46.27
CA ALA A 6 -5.06 50.46 47.06
C ALA A 6 -6.35 51.31 47.05
N THR A 7 -7.48 50.60 46.96
CA THR A 7 -8.75 50.77 47.74
C THR A 7 -9.59 52.05 47.54
N SER A 8 -10.93 52.06 47.68
CA SER A 8 -12.01 51.10 47.97
C SER A 8 -13.31 51.93 47.99
N SER A 9 -14.49 51.34 47.72
CA SER A 9 -15.61 51.31 48.69
C SER A 9 -16.99 51.19 48.04
N SER A 10 -17.72 50.15 48.51
CA SER A 10 -19.16 50.10 48.86
C SER A 10 -20.25 50.33 47.79
N ALA A 11 -21.39 49.66 47.82
CA ALA A 11 -21.93 48.61 48.69
C ALA A 11 -23.26 48.08 48.08
N SER A 12 -23.54 46.80 48.34
CA SER A 12 -24.84 46.16 48.68
C SER A 12 -26.05 46.34 47.72
N LEU A 13 -26.82 45.30 47.34
CA LEU A 13 -27.66 44.41 48.17
C LEU A 13 -28.08 43.16 47.34
N ARG A 14 -27.82 41.94 47.85
CA ARG A 14 -28.79 40.93 48.37
C ARG A 14 -29.77 40.35 47.33
N LEU A 15 -29.56 39.09 46.89
CA LEU A 15 -29.97 37.81 47.51
C LEU A 15 -31.45 37.44 47.25
N LEU A 16 -31.68 36.29 46.61
CA LEU A 16 -32.69 35.25 46.95
C LEU A 16 -32.51 34.09 45.93
N THR A 17 -31.77 33.02 46.20
CA THR A 17 -32.14 31.79 46.95
C THR A 17 -33.42 31.09 46.47
N LYS A 18 -33.31 30.02 45.67
CA LYS A 18 -33.75 28.64 46.00
C LYS A 18 -33.57 27.64 44.84
N PRO A 19 -32.96 26.47 45.09
CA PRO A 19 -33.37 25.16 44.55
C PRO A 19 -34.26 24.44 45.61
N PRO A 20 -34.67 23.15 45.50
CA PRO A 20 -34.64 22.15 44.41
C PRO A 20 -36.02 21.46 44.18
N LYS A 21 -36.11 20.54 43.21
CA LYS A 21 -36.56 19.12 43.34
C LYS A 21 -37.25 18.53 42.09
N PRO A 22 -37.22 17.20 41.93
CA PRO A 22 -37.17 16.50 40.65
C PRO A 22 -38.54 16.00 40.20
N LEU A 23 -38.70 15.78 38.91
CA LEU A 23 -39.76 14.91 38.40
C LEU A 23 -39.18 13.96 37.34
N LEU A 24 -39.13 12.70 37.77
CA LEU A 24 -39.05 11.51 36.94
C LEU A 24 -40.07 11.61 35.79
N SER A 25 -39.62 11.36 34.57
CA SER A 25 -40.46 10.65 33.60
C SER A 25 -39.66 9.50 33.01
N LYS A 26 -40.34 8.35 32.95
CA LYS A 26 -39.86 6.97 32.84
C LYS A 26 -39.00 6.69 31.60
N PRO A 27 -38.08 5.72 31.69
CA PRO A 27 -37.48 5.11 30.50
C PRO A 27 -38.53 4.25 29.79
N HIS A 28 -38.71 4.46 28.49
CA HIS A 28 -39.36 3.46 27.65
C HIS A 28 -38.47 2.21 27.63
N LEU A 29 -38.92 1.16 28.31
CA LEU A 29 -38.46 -0.20 28.11
C LEU A 29 -38.74 -0.58 26.65
N LEU A 30 -37.70 -0.59 25.82
CA LEU A 30 -37.67 -1.45 24.65
C LEU A 30 -37.18 -2.82 25.10
N THR A 31 -38.10 -3.62 25.62
CA THR A 31 -37.97 -5.08 25.70
C THR A 31 -37.86 -5.64 24.29
N LEU A 32 -36.64 -5.86 23.82
CA LEU A 32 -36.35 -6.83 22.76
C LEU A 32 -35.74 -8.06 23.42
N CYS A 33 -36.59 -8.81 24.14
CA CYS A 33 -36.32 -10.19 24.50
C CYS A 33 -37.13 -11.06 23.55
N ALA A 34 -36.51 -11.47 22.45
CA ALA A 34 -36.98 -12.60 21.64
C ALA A 34 -35.74 -13.37 21.17
N PRO A 35 -35.47 -14.57 21.71
CA PRO A 35 -34.52 -15.46 21.06
C PRO A 35 -35.15 -15.92 19.75
N VAL A 36 -34.48 -15.67 18.63
CA VAL A 36 -34.82 -16.29 17.35
C VAL A 36 -34.54 -17.79 17.49
N SER A 37 -35.55 -18.53 17.92
CA SER A 37 -35.56 -19.99 17.94
C SER A 37 -35.81 -20.49 16.52
N PHE A 38 -34.75 -20.91 15.83
CA PHE A 38 -34.91 -21.75 14.64
C PHE A 38 -35.40 -23.14 15.08
N GLN A 39 -36.70 -23.36 15.00
CA GLN A 39 -37.26 -24.71 15.11
C GLN A 39 -36.72 -25.57 13.97
N ARG A 40 -35.99 -26.60 14.39
CA ARG A 40 -35.51 -27.72 13.58
C ARG A 40 -36.72 -28.51 13.06
N LEU A 41 -37.05 -28.36 11.79
CA LEU A 41 -37.97 -29.26 11.10
C LEU A 41 -37.32 -30.63 10.99
N VAL A 42 -37.84 -31.58 11.75
CA VAL A 42 -37.57 -33.02 11.62
C VAL A 42 -38.40 -33.52 10.43
N ALA A 43 -37.74 -33.78 9.30
CA ALA A 43 -38.29 -34.66 8.27
C ALA A 43 -37.74 -36.07 8.50
N ARG A 44 -38.65 -37.04 8.54
CA ARG A 44 -38.38 -38.45 8.82
C ARG A 44 -37.47 -39.08 7.76
N SER A 45 -36.60 -39.92 8.28
CA SER A 45 -35.72 -40.85 7.57
C SER A 45 -36.53 -41.92 6.81
N SER A 46 -36.15 -42.16 5.55
CA SER A 46 -36.25 -43.48 4.92
C SER A 46 -34.98 -43.70 4.10
N ALA A 47 -34.27 -44.76 4.44
CA ALA A 47 -32.88 -45.03 4.10
C ALA A 47 -32.68 -45.56 2.66
N SER A 48 -31.58 -45.11 2.03
CA SER A 48 -30.52 -45.82 1.25
C SER A 48 -30.91 -46.92 0.21
N PRO A 49 -30.17 -47.09 -0.92
CA PRO A 49 -28.69 -47.11 -0.93
C PRO A 49 -27.94 -46.40 -2.09
N THR A 50 -26.74 -45.98 -1.73
CA THR A 50 -25.53 -45.69 -2.54
C THR A 50 -25.08 -46.92 -3.36
N PRO A 51 -24.15 -46.84 -4.36
CA PRO A 51 -23.10 -45.82 -4.50
C PRO A 51 -22.80 -45.32 -5.93
N SER A 52 -22.24 -44.10 -6.02
CA SER A 52 -21.11 -43.71 -6.89
C SER A 52 -20.94 -42.18 -6.87
N PRO A 53 -19.81 -41.61 -6.41
CA PRO A 53 -19.50 -40.23 -6.71
C PRO A 53 -18.80 -40.18 -8.07
N SER A 54 -19.56 -39.93 -9.13
CA SER A 54 -18.97 -39.39 -10.35
C SER A 54 -18.54 -37.96 -10.04
N ALA A 55 -17.22 -37.77 -9.98
CA ALA A 55 -16.58 -36.49 -9.78
C ALA A 55 -16.94 -35.53 -10.93
N ALA A 56 -18.02 -34.76 -10.74
CA ALA A 56 -18.18 -33.48 -11.41
C ALA A 56 -17.43 -32.43 -10.59
N ALA A 57 -16.11 -32.49 -10.67
CA ALA A 57 -15.25 -31.38 -10.30
C ALA A 57 -15.62 -30.21 -11.21
N ALA A 58 -16.34 -29.23 -10.67
CA ALA A 58 -16.37 -27.91 -11.26
C ALA A 58 -14.92 -27.42 -11.27
N SER A 59 -14.33 -27.35 -12.46
CA SER A 59 -12.99 -26.81 -12.70
C SER A 59 -12.97 -25.32 -12.35
N ALA A 60 -12.78 -25.01 -11.07
CA ALA A 60 -12.27 -23.72 -10.63
C ALA A 60 -10.75 -23.77 -10.83
N SER A 61 -10.31 -23.54 -12.06
CA SER A 61 -8.91 -23.34 -12.40
C SER A 61 -8.46 -21.96 -11.95
N GLY A 62 -8.30 -21.78 -10.64
CA GLY A 62 -7.54 -20.70 -10.06
C GLY A 62 -6.46 -21.33 -9.19
N SER A 63 -5.23 -20.85 -9.31
CA SER A 63 -4.21 -20.96 -8.26
C SER A 63 -4.77 -20.25 -7.01
N GLY A 64 -5.70 -20.91 -6.35
CA GLY A 64 -6.70 -20.27 -5.52
C GLY A 64 -6.30 -20.40 -4.08
N VAL A 65 -5.90 -19.29 -3.48
CA VAL A 65 -6.01 -19.16 -2.02
C VAL A 65 -7.44 -19.56 -1.66
N ASP A 66 -7.57 -20.61 -0.87
CA ASP A 66 -8.87 -20.99 -0.33
C ASP A 66 -9.32 -19.86 0.61
N PRO A 67 -10.39 -19.11 0.28
CA PRO A 67 -10.86 -18.02 1.12
C PRO A 67 -11.27 -18.49 2.52
N ALA A 68 -11.47 -19.79 2.75
CA ALA A 68 -11.69 -20.36 4.07
C ALA A 68 -10.48 -20.22 5.02
N GLN A 69 -9.27 -20.02 4.49
CA GLN A 69 -8.03 -19.83 5.27
C GLN A 69 -7.84 -18.38 5.74
N LEU A 70 -8.67 -17.45 5.28
CA LEU A 70 -8.59 -16.04 5.64
C LEU A 70 -9.41 -15.76 6.92
N PRO A 71 -8.97 -14.79 7.75
CA PRO A 71 -9.81 -14.26 8.82
C PRO A 71 -11.19 -13.85 8.31
N ALA A 72 -12.23 -14.11 9.10
CA ALA A 72 -13.63 -13.92 8.68
C ALA A 72 -13.90 -12.51 8.11
N ALA A 73 -13.41 -11.47 8.79
CA ALA A 73 -13.55 -10.08 8.33
C ALA A 73 -12.81 -9.82 7.01
N LEU A 74 -11.60 -10.36 6.84
CA LEU A 74 -10.86 -10.25 5.59
C LEU A 74 -11.58 -10.95 4.44
N ARG A 75 -12.14 -12.14 4.69
CA ARG A 75 -12.92 -12.89 3.70
C ARG A 75 -14.16 -12.10 3.25
N ASP A 76 -14.86 -11.45 4.17
CA ASP A 76 -16.02 -10.61 3.85
C ASP A 76 -15.62 -9.40 2.99
N ILE A 77 -14.48 -8.76 3.30
CA ILE A 77 -13.91 -7.70 2.48
C ILE A 77 -13.55 -8.20 1.08
N VAL A 78 -12.91 -9.37 0.98
CA VAL A 78 -12.57 -9.98 -0.32
C VAL A 78 -13.83 -10.20 -1.15
N ALA A 79 -14.88 -10.79 -0.57
CA ALA A 79 -16.15 -11.00 -1.24
C ALA A 79 -16.80 -9.68 -1.70
N LEU A 80 -16.73 -8.63 -0.88
CA LEU A 80 -17.22 -7.30 -1.25
C LEU A 80 -16.46 -6.73 -2.45
N PHE A 81 -15.13 -6.82 -2.47
CA PHE A 81 -14.33 -6.33 -3.61
C PHE A 81 -14.59 -7.14 -4.89
N GLN A 82 -14.75 -8.45 -4.78
CA GLN A 82 -15.08 -9.32 -5.92
C GLN A 82 -16.48 -9.04 -6.49
N SER A 83 -17.43 -8.57 -5.67
CA SER A 83 -18.75 -8.17 -6.13
C SER A 83 -18.77 -6.88 -6.97
N VAL A 84 -17.67 -6.12 -6.99
CA VAL A 84 -17.55 -4.85 -7.72
C VAL A 84 -16.74 -5.06 -9.01
N PRO A 85 -17.40 -5.21 -10.18
CA PRO A 85 -16.70 -5.49 -11.43
C PRO A 85 -15.83 -4.31 -11.89
N ASP A 86 -16.35 -3.09 -11.75
CA ASP A 86 -15.70 -1.88 -12.25
C ASP A 86 -14.46 -1.48 -11.42
N PRO A 87 -13.26 -1.38 -12.04
CA PRO A 87 -12.02 -1.00 -11.35
C PRO A 87 -12.08 0.39 -10.69
N ARG A 88 -12.74 1.36 -11.33
CA ARG A 88 -12.86 2.73 -10.77
C ARG A 88 -13.69 2.72 -9.49
N THR A 89 -14.72 1.88 -9.42
CA THR A 89 -15.57 1.72 -8.24
C THR A 89 -14.81 1.03 -7.11
N ARG A 90 -13.98 0.03 -7.40
CA ARG A 90 -13.06 -0.56 -6.40
C ARG A 90 -12.08 0.47 -5.83
N TYR A 91 -11.56 1.37 -6.67
CA TYR A 91 -10.74 2.49 -6.22
C TYR A 91 -11.49 3.46 -5.30
N LYS A 92 -12.72 3.84 -5.65
CA LYS A 92 -13.59 4.68 -4.78
C LYS A 92 -13.87 4.01 -3.43
N GLN A 93 -14.08 2.69 -3.43
CA GLN A 93 -14.27 1.91 -2.21
C GLN A 93 -13.04 1.95 -1.30
N LEU A 94 -11.82 1.86 -1.86
CA LEU A 94 -10.58 2.05 -1.07
C LEU A 94 -10.50 3.44 -0.43
N LEU A 95 -10.87 4.50 -1.17
CA LEU A 95 -10.93 5.85 -0.61
C LEU A 95 -11.98 5.98 0.50
N ALA A 96 -13.11 5.28 0.37
CA ALA A 96 -14.13 5.24 1.43
C ALA A 96 -13.61 4.53 2.70
N TYR A 97 -12.78 3.49 2.57
CA TYR A 97 -12.13 2.86 3.72
C TYR A 97 -11.14 3.81 4.40
N ALA A 98 -10.37 4.58 3.63
CA ALA A 98 -9.44 5.56 4.19
C ALA A 98 -10.14 6.57 5.12
N SER A 99 -11.34 7.04 4.74
CA SER A 99 -12.13 7.99 5.53
C SER A 99 -12.78 7.37 6.77
N ARG A 100 -12.92 6.04 6.81
CA ARG A 100 -13.52 5.30 7.92
C ARG A 100 -12.49 4.75 8.92
N LEU A 101 -11.21 4.80 8.58
CA LEU A 101 -10.13 4.35 9.45
C LEU A 101 -10.07 5.27 10.68
N PRO A 102 -10.21 4.72 11.92
CA PRO A 102 -10.02 5.50 13.13
C PRO A 102 -8.64 6.18 13.13
N PRO A 103 -8.53 7.43 13.61
CA PRO A 103 -7.25 8.10 13.67
C PRO A 103 -6.32 7.34 14.62
N MET A 104 -5.08 7.12 14.18
CA MET A 104 -4.02 6.55 14.99
C MET A 104 -3.51 7.59 15.99
N ASP A 105 -3.27 7.18 17.23
CA ASP A 105 -2.64 8.03 18.24
C ASP A 105 -1.25 8.52 17.72
N PRO A 106 -0.98 9.83 17.70
CA PRO A 106 0.32 10.36 17.33
C PRO A 106 1.51 9.76 18.09
N ALA A 107 1.32 9.36 19.36
CA ALA A 107 2.37 8.74 20.16
C ALA A 107 2.81 7.37 19.60
N LEU A 108 1.93 6.70 18.85
CA LEU A 108 2.23 5.42 18.21
C LEU A 108 2.96 5.57 16.87
N LYS A 109 3.14 6.80 16.34
CA LYS A 109 3.86 7.06 15.08
C LYS A 109 5.38 7.02 15.25
N THR A 110 5.87 5.96 15.87
CA THR A 110 7.30 5.73 16.11
C THR A 110 7.97 5.05 14.91
N ASP A 111 9.30 5.08 14.88
CA ASP A 111 10.07 4.41 13.84
C ASP A 111 9.86 2.88 13.84
N ALA A 112 9.62 2.28 15.02
CA ALA A 112 9.31 0.86 15.19
C ALA A 112 7.95 0.44 14.60
N ASN A 113 7.02 1.38 14.44
CA ASN A 113 5.72 1.17 13.80
C ASN A 113 5.73 1.61 12.33
N ARG A 114 6.84 2.13 11.80
CA ARG A 114 6.92 2.65 10.44
C ARG A 114 7.08 1.51 9.42
N VAL A 115 6.28 1.56 8.36
CA VAL A 115 6.41 0.65 7.21
C VAL A 115 7.55 1.16 6.33
N ARG A 116 8.54 0.30 6.06
CA ARG A 116 9.67 0.61 5.17
C ARG A 116 9.31 0.31 3.72
N GLY A 117 9.99 0.98 2.78
CA GLY A 117 9.82 0.74 1.34
C GLY A 117 8.53 1.28 0.73
N CYS A 118 7.77 2.11 1.45
CA CYS A 118 6.65 2.86 0.89
C CYS A 118 7.13 4.25 0.43
N VAL A 119 6.60 4.75 -0.69
CA VAL A 119 6.82 6.15 -1.12
C VAL A 119 6.11 7.13 -0.18
N SER A 120 4.90 6.76 0.26
CA SER A 120 4.12 7.46 1.28
C SER A 120 4.55 7.01 2.67
N GLN A 121 4.48 7.89 3.66
CA GLN A 121 4.75 7.53 5.05
C GLN A 121 3.56 6.76 5.61
N VAL A 122 3.81 5.55 6.13
CA VAL A 122 2.79 4.68 6.71
C VAL A 122 3.28 4.15 8.06
N TRP A 123 2.38 4.15 9.03
CA TRP A 123 2.60 3.53 10.34
C TRP A 123 1.53 2.48 10.59
N VAL A 124 1.94 1.37 11.21
CA VAL A 124 1.06 0.31 11.68
C VAL A 124 1.49 -0.12 13.07
N HIS A 125 0.56 -0.07 14.00
CA HIS A 125 0.70 -0.56 15.35
C HIS A 125 -0.21 -1.76 15.57
N ALA A 126 0.23 -2.71 16.39
CA ALA A 126 -0.53 -3.88 16.79
C ALA A 126 -0.53 -3.95 18.31
N ALA A 127 -1.70 -4.25 18.89
CA ALA A 127 -1.88 -4.47 20.32
C ALA A 127 -2.76 -5.70 20.54
N PRO A 128 -2.59 -6.45 21.65
CA PRO A 128 -3.56 -7.45 22.07
C PRO A 128 -4.96 -6.83 22.16
N GLU A 129 -5.98 -7.54 21.69
CA GLU A 129 -7.35 -7.03 21.72
C GLU A 129 -7.88 -6.97 23.17
N GLU A 130 -8.21 -5.76 23.63
CA GLU A 130 -8.80 -5.55 24.96
C GLU A 130 -10.25 -6.03 25.01
N GLY A 131 -10.60 -6.81 26.03
CA GLY A 131 -11.97 -7.32 26.22
C GLY A 131 -12.40 -8.43 25.26
N GLY A 132 -11.50 -8.89 24.38
CA GLY A 132 -11.71 -10.03 23.47
C GLY A 132 -11.25 -11.37 24.05
N ALA A 133 -11.36 -12.42 23.24
CA ALA A 133 -10.75 -13.71 23.58
C ALA A 133 -9.21 -13.59 23.57
N PRO A 134 -8.49 -14.26 24.47
CA PRO A 134 -7.04 -14.15 24.57
C PRO A 134 -6.35 -14.54 23.26
N GLY A 135 -5.28 -13.83 22.92
CA GLY A 135 -4.47 -14.09 21.72
C GLY A 135 -5.01 -13.47 20.42
N ARG A 136 -6.03 -12.60 20.49
CA ARG A 136 -6.48 -11.79 19.36
C ARG A 136 -5.69 -10.49 19.26
N VAL A 137 -5.53 -9.99 18.05
CA VAL A 137 -4.77 -8.76 17.75
C VAL A 137 -5.70 -7.66 17.23
N SER A 138 -5.48 -6.44 17.69
CA SER A 138 -6.07 -5.21 17.16
C SER A 138 -4.99 -4.38 16.46
N PHE A 139 -5.33 -3.74 15.33
CA PHE A 139 -4.40 -2.91 14.59
C PHE A 139 -4.86 -1.46 14.53
N GLN A 140 -3.89 -0.55 14.53
CA GLN A 140 -4.06 0.86 14.20
C GLN A 140 -3.10 1.22 13.08
N ALA A 141 -3.53 2.07 12.15
CA ALA A 141 -2.67 2.52 11.08
C ALA A 141 -2.99 3.95 10.65
N ASP A 142 -2.01 4.62 10.07
CA ASP A 142 -2.22 5.90 9.42
C ASP A 142 -1.21 6.10 8.28
N SER A 143 -1.56 6.99 7.35
CA SER A 143 -0.72 7.32 6.20
C SER A 143 -0.96 8.76 5.74
N ASP A 144 0.10 9.40 5.23
CA ASP A 144 0.04 10.75 4.66
C ASP A 144 -0.71 10.83 3.31
N ALA A 145 -0.71 9.75 2.54
CA ALA A 145 -1.47 9.64 1.29
C ALA A 145 -2.82 8.92 1.45
N GLN A 146 -3.89 9.53 0.95
CA GLN A 146 -5.27 9.03 1.10
C GLN A 146 -5.48 7.60 0.56
N LEU A 147 -4.91 7.27 -0.61
CA LEU A 147 -5.10 5.93 -1.17
C LEU A 147 -4.30 4.87 -0.39
N THR A 148 -3.08 5.21 0.02
CA THR A 148 -2.26 4.34 0.87
C THR A 148 -2.93 4.11 2.22
N LYS A 149 -3.54 5.15 2.78
CA LYS A 149 -4.41 5.05 3.96
C LYS A 149 -5.60 4.12 3.73
N GLY A 150 -6.18 4.11 2.53
CA GLY A 150 -7.26 3.18 2.16
C GLY A 150 -6.82 1.72 2.13
N LEU A 151 -5.60 1.46 1.63
CA LEU A 151 -4.99 0.13 1.65
C LEU A 151 -4.67 -0.32 3.09
N ALA A 152 -4.12 0.57 3.91
CA ALA A 152 -3.89 0.29 5.33
C ALA A 152 -5.22 0.01 6.06
N ALA A 153 -6.26 0.80 5.78
CA ALA A 153 -7.59 0.62 6.36
C ALA A 153 -8.20 -0.74 6.01
N LEU A 154 -8.05 -1.18 4.76
CA LEU A 154 -8.48 -2.51 4.33
C LEU A 154 -7.86 -3.61 5.18
N LEU A 155 -6.53 -3.56 5.38
CA LEU A 155 -5.81 -4.54 6.19
C LEU A 155 -6.21 -4.46 7.66
N VAL A 156 -6.31 -3.25 8.24
CA VAL A 156 -6.74 -3.06 9.62
C VAL A 156 -8.13 -3.67 9.85
N LEU A 157 -9.10 -3.38 8.98
CA LEU A 157 -10.46 -3.90 9.08
C LEU A 157 -10.53 -5.41 8.86
N GLY A 158 -9.69 -5.97 7.98
CA GLY A 158 -9.71 -7.39 7.67
C GLY A 158 -8.99 -8.27 8.71
N LEU A 159 -7.96 -7.73 9.38
CA LEU A 159 -7.08 -8.50 10.26
C LEU A 159 -7.31 -8.25 11.75
N SER A 160 -7.90 -7.11 12.13
CA SER A 160 -8.20 -6.84 13.55
C SER A 160 -9.27 -7.78 14.09
N GLY A 161 -9.13 -8.14 15.36
CA GLY A 161 -9.99 -9.08 16.06
C GLY A 161 -9.72 -10.54 15.70
N ALA A 162 -8.82 -10.86 14.76
CA ALA A 162 -8.46 -12.23 14.45
C ALA A 162 -7.40 -12.77 15.45
N PRO A 163 -7.33 -14.10 15.66
CA PRO A 163 -6.23 -14.70 16.40
C PRO A 163 -4.88 -14.32 15.77
N ALA A 164 -3.92 -13.90 16.57
CA ALA A 164 -2.65 -13.39 16.08
C ALA A 164 -1.86 -14.44 15.26
N ARG A 165 -2.03 -15.72 15.61
CA ARG A 165 -1.50 -16.86 14.84
C ARG A 165 -2.11 -16.95 13.44
N ASP A 166 -3.42 -16.75 13.31
CA ASP A 166 -4.12 -16.81 12.02
C ASP A 166 -3.67 -15.65 11.13
N VAL A 167 -3.54 -14.45 11.71
CA VAL A 167 -3.02 -13.27 10.99
C VAL A 167 -1.61 -13.53 10.45
N ALA A 168 -0.73 -14.11 11.27
CA ALA A 168 0.64 -14.45 10.85
C ALA A 168 0.69 -15.48 9.70
N MET A 169 -0.35 -16.29 9.53
CA MET A 169 -0.45 -17.33 8.49
C MET A 169 -1.19 -16.87 7.23
N VAL A 170 -1.69 -15.63 7.18
CA VAL A 170 -2.43 -15.11 6.01
C VAL A 170 -1.54 -15.19 4.75
N PRO A 171 -1.96 -15.91 3.68
CA PRO A 171 -1.20 -16.05 2.45
C PRO A 171 -1.19 -14.75 1.66
N VAL A 172 -0.04 -14.30 1.18
CA VAL A 172 0.11 -12.99 0.51
C VAL A 172 -0.74 -12.89 -0.76
N GLU A 173 -1.00 -14.04 -1.37
CA GLU A 173 -1.76 -14.24 -2.59
C GLU A 173 -3.23 -13.82 -2.47
N PHE A 174 -3.78 -13.64 -1.24
CA PHE A 174 -5.15 -13.12 -1.07
C PHE A 174 -5.33 -11.73 -1.72
N ILE A 175 -4.24 -10.97 -1.85
CA ILE A 175 -4.26 -9.64 -2.47
C ILE A 175 -4.73 -9.72 -3.93
N GLU A 176 -4.51 -10.86 -4.61
CA GLU A 176 -5.02 -11.09 -5.96
C GLU A 176 -6.54 -11.24 -5.97
N LEU A 177 -7.11 -11.84 -4.93
CA LEU A 177 -8.56 -11.99 -4.76
C LEU A 177 -9.28 -10.64 -4.63
N LEU A 178 -8.60 -9.60 -4.12
CA LEU A 178 -9.15 -8.24 -4.05
C LEU A 178 -9.31 -7.61 -5.45
N GLY A 179 -8.58 -8.12 -6.46
CA GLY A 179 -8.59 -7.61 -7.82
C GLY A 179 -8.00 -6.19 -7.98
N ILE A 180 -7.50 -5.57 -6.91
CA ILE A 180 -7.05 -4.16 -6.94
C ILE A 180 -5.64 -3.99 -7.50
N ARG A 181 -4.82 -5.04 -7.59
CA ARG A 181 -3.39 -4.94 -7.99
C ARG A 181 -3.20 -4.27 -9.35
N GLN A 182 -4.07 -4.59 -10.31
CA GLN A 182 -4.00 -4.08 -11.69
C GLN A 182 -4.35 -2.58 -11.78
N SER A 183 -5.07 -2.04 -10.79
CA SER A 183 -5.50 -0.65 -10.73
C SER A 183 -4.59 0.24 -9.89
N LEU A 184 -3.61 -0.35 -9.21
CA LEU A 184 -2.66 0.34 -8.35
C LEU A 184 -1.33 0.50 -9.06
N SER A 185 -0.60 1.59 -8.76
CA SER A 185 0.76 1.74 -9.27
C SER A 185 1.71 0.72 -8.62
N PRO A 186 2.83 0.37 -9.27
CA PRO A 186 3.79 -0.61 -8.73
C PRO A 186 4.27 -0.29 -7.30
N SER A 187 4.52 0.99 -7.02
CA SER A 187 4.89 1.46 -5.68
C SER A 187 3.82 1.18 -4.62
N ARG A 188 2.54 1.29 -4.97
CA ARG A 188 1.42 1.04 -4.05
C ARG A 188 1.22 -0.45 -3.80
N ASN A 189 1.42 -1.29 -4.82
CA ASN A 189 1.43 -2.74 -4.66
C ASN A 189 2.56 -3.17 -3.71
N SER A 190 3.77 -2.64 -3.91
CA SER A 190 4.90 -2.89 -3.01
C SER A 190 4.62 -2.43 -1.59
N GLY A 191 4.01 -1.24 -1.44
CA GLY A 191 3.60 -0.73 -0.13
C GLY A 191 2.57 -1.63 0.57
N LEU A 192 1.60 -2.17 -0.17
CA LEU A 192 0.61 -3.10 0.38
C LEU A 192 1.26 -4.38 0.93
N LEU A 193 2.23 -4.94 0.19
CA LEU A 193 2.97 -6.12 0.63
C LEU A 193 3.79 -5.83 1.90
N ASN A 194 4.46 -4.67 1.96
CA ASN A 194 5.25 -4.28 3.12
C ASN A 194 4.37 -4.05 4.36
N MET A 195 3.19 -3.45 4.18
CA MET A 195 2.20 -3.29 5.25
C MET A 195 1.76 -4.66 5.79
N LEU A 196 1.39 -5.59 4.90
CA LEU A 196 0.98 -6.93 5.30
C LEU A 196 2.10 -7.67 6.04
N SER A 197 3.33 -7.64 5.53
CA SER A 197 4.49 -8.27 6.17
C SER A 197 4.76 -7.71 7.57
N LEU A 198 4.66 -6.38 7.75
CA LEU A 198 4.78 -5.75 9.06
C LEU A 198 3.68 -6.22 10.03
N MET A 199 2.43 -6.28 9.56
CA MET A 199 1.29 -6.73 10.36
C MET A 199 1.42 -8.20 10.77
N LYS A 200 1.83 -9.06 9.85
CA LYS A 200 2.09 -10.49 10.13
C LYS A 200 3.17 -10.67 11.19
N ARG A 201 4.28 -9.91 11.08
CA ARG A 201 5.37 -9.93 12.07
C ARG A 201 4.89 -9.48 13.45
N LYS A 202 4.20 -8.33 13.55
CA LYS A 202 3.69 -7.83 14.83
C LYS A 202 2.63 -8.75 15.45
N ALA A 203 1.81 -9.41 14.62
CA ALA A 203 0.90 -10.45 15.11
C ALA A 203 1.66 -11.64 15.68
N LEU A 204 2.76 -12.06 15.05
CA LEU A 204 3.60 -13.13 15.57
C LEU A 204 4.21 -12.77 16.93
N GLU A 205 4.71 -11.55 17.10
CA GLU A 205 5.24 -11.02 18.38
C GLU A 205 4.19 -11.10 19.51
N ILE A 206 2.95 -10.72 19.21
CA ILE A 206 1.83 -10.86 20.16
C ILE A 206 1.50 -12.33 20.44
N ALA A 207 1.62 -13.21 19.44
CA ALA A 207 1.33 -14.64 19.59
C ALA A 207 2.40 -15.38 20.42
N THR A 208 3.66 -14.92 20.39
CA THR A 208 4.77 -15.48 21.18
C THR A 208 4.89 -14.85 22.56
N GLY A 209 4.24 -13.70 22.80
CA GLY A 209 4.28 -12.98 24.07
C GLY A 209 5.57 -12.17 24.27
N GLU A 210 6.36 -11.99 23.21
CA GLU A 210 7.54 -11.11 23.21
C GLU A 210 7.05 -9.66 23.03
N VAL A 211 6.55 -9.08 24.11
CA VAL A 211 6.23 -7.64 24.14
C VAL A 211 7.53 -6.87 24.33
N THR A 212 7.99 -6.19 23.28
CA THR A 212 9.02 -5.15 23.41
C THR A 212 8.41 -3.91 24.06
N THR A 213 8.20 -4.01 25.38
CA THR A 213 8.07 -2.81 26.21
C THR A 213 9.48 -2.23 26.34
N GLU A 214 9.89 -1.39 25.40
CA GLU A 214 11.01 -0.49 25.67
C GLU A 214 10.53 0.55 26.66
N GLU A 215 10.73 0.25 27.94
CA GLU A 215 10.74 1.25 28.99
C GLU A 215 11.91 2.20 28.76
N ILE A 216 11.57 3.48 28.78
CA ILE A 216 12.48 4.61 28.91
C ILE A 216 13.25 4.43 30.22
N GLY A 217 14.46 3.89 30.12
CA GLY A 217 15.39 3.71 31.22
C GLY A 217 16.73 4.31 30.84
N SER A 218 16.93 5.56 31.25
CA SER A 218 18.21 6.26 31.23
C SER A 218 19.32 5.36 31.80
N GLN A 219 20.29 4.97 30.97
CA GLN A 219 21.63 4.67 31.45
C GLN A 219 22.64 5.41 30.59
N GLU A 220 23.26 6.36 31.26
CA GLU A 220 24.44 7.10 30.85
C GLU A 220 25.54 6.12 30.42
N VAL A 221 26.08 6.33 29.22
CA VAL A 221 27.48 6.04 28.94
C VAL A 221 28.09 7.35 28.46
N VAL A 222 28.73 8.03 29.39
CA VAL A 222 29.67 9.11 29.14
C VAL A 222 30.94 8.50 28.54
N GLN A 223 31.35 8.93 27.34
CA GLN A 223 32.77 9.23 27.09
C GLN A 223 32.97 10.21 25.92
N GLU A 224 33.51 11.38 26.30
CA GLU A 224 34.38 12.36 25.60
C GLU A 224 34.37 12.42 24.05
N VAL A 225 33.87 13.50 23.44
CA VAL A 225 34.51 14.84 23.23
C VAL A 225 35.75 14.80 22.33
N ALA A 226 35.58 15.29 21.09
CA ALA A 226 36.57 16.09 20.40
C ALA A 226 35.87 17.19 19.56
N GLU A 227 36.22 18.44 19.86
CA GLU A 227 35.86 19.73 19.25
C GLU A 227 36.03 19.78 17.72
N GLN A 228 35.04 20.23 16.95
CA GLN A 228 34.81 21.62 16.42
C GLN A 228 35.86 22.12 15.40
N PRO A 229 35.54 22.99 14.40
CA PRO A 229 34.50 24.03 14.49
C PRO A 229 33.64 24.32 13.25
N ALA A 230 32.65 25.17 13.53
CA ALA A 230 31.64 25.75 12.67
C ALA A 230 32.16 26.62 11.51
N VAL A 231 31.40 26.64 10.41
CA VAL A 231 31.44 27.72 9.41
C VAL A 231 30.02 28.28 9.19
N LYS A 232 29.94 29.60 9.33
CA LYS A 232 28.77 30.48 9.19
C LYS A 232 28.34 30.70 7.73
N GLY A 233 27.05 31.00 7.55
CA GLY A 233 26.47 31.72 6.42
C GLY A 233 26.09 30.81 5.25
N LYS A 234 25.01 31.00 4.52
CA LYS A 234 24.08 32.12 4.33
C LYS A 234 22.80 31.50 3.75
N GLU A 235 21.64 31.99 4.17
CA GLU A 235 20.40 31.83 3.40
C GLU A 235 20.57 32.46 2.01
N PRO A 236 19.94 31.90 0.96
CA PRO A 236 19.54 32.69 -0.18
C PRO A 236 18.03 32.91 -0.20
N GLU A 237 17.70 34.21 -0.21
CA GLU A 237 16.45 34.82 -0.64
C GLU A 237 15.77 34.07 -1.80
N PHE A 238 14.49 33.74 -1.63
CA PHE A 238 13.59 33.48 -2.74
C PHE A 238 13.01 34.81 -3.23
N ALA A 239 13.58 35.32 -4.32
CA ALA A 239 12.98 36.41 -5.09
C ALA A 239 11.72 35.88 -5.79
N ALA A 240 10.58 36.49 -5.45
CA ALA A 240 9.33 36.36 -6.18
C ALA A 240 9.48 36.99 -7.57
N PHE A 241 9.45 36.17 -8.62
CA PHE A 241 9.30 36.63 -10.00
C PHE A 241 7.88 36.28 -10.47
N GLY A 242 7.12 37.31 -10.79
CA GLY A 242 5.74 37.21 -11.26
C GLY A 242 5.67 36.60 -12.66
N ALA A 243 4.60 35.86 -12.92
CA ALA A 243 4.20 35.46 -14.27
C ALA A 243 2.79 36.02 -14.54
N ARG A 244 2.70 36.86 -15.57
CA ARG A 244 1.45 37.27 -16.22
C ARG A 244 1.55 36.92 -17.70
N GLU A 245 0.51 36.19 -18.13
CA GLU A 245 -0.15 36.09 -19.45
C GLU A 245 0.64 35.95 -20.77
N GLU A 246 0.25 34.90 -21.49
CA GLU A 246 -0.09 34.80 -22.93
C GLU A 246 0.92 35.25 -23.99
N GLN A 247 1.29 34.31 -24.88
CA GLN A 247 0.99 34.47 -26.31
C GLN A 247 1.15 33.20 -27.14
N ASP A 248 0.19 33.03 -28.04
CA ASP A 248 0.18 32.20 -29.24
C ASP A 248 1.49 32.26 -30.04
N SER A 249 1.88 31.12 -30.60
CA SER A 249 2.56 31.12 -31.90
C SER A 249 2.35 29.78 -32.61
N GLU A 250 1.60 29.86 -33.69
CA GLU A 250 1.42 28.90 -34.77
C GLU A 250 2.76 28.37 -35.31
N VAL A 251 2.80 27.10 -35.72
CA VAL A 251 3.83 26.56 -36.63
C VAL A 251 3.12 25.85 -37.79
N PRO A 252 3.50 26.11 -39.05
CA PRO A 252 2.77 25.66 -40.23
C PRO A 252 3.14 24.24 -40.66
N SER A 253 2.20 23.66 -41.40
CA SER A 253 2.28 22.48 -42.25
C SER A 253 3.25 22.67 -43.42
N HIS A 254 4.08 21.66 -43.71
CA HIS A 254 4.64 21.21 -45.00
C HIS A 254 5.47 19.97 -44.62
N GLU A 255 5.69 18.90 -45.38
CA GLU A 255 5.20 18.33 -46.63
C GLU A 255 5.74 16.89 -46.63
N GLU A 256 5.10 16.02 -47.43
CA GLU A 256 5.49 14.64 -47.68
C GLU A 256 6.91 14.55 -48.27
N GLU A 257 7.73 13.60 -47.82
CA GLU A 257 8.83 13.10 -48.65
C GLU A 257 9.12 11.61 -48.41
N GLN A 258 9.56 11.00 -49.51
CA GLN A 258 9.27 9.64 -49.95
C GLN A 258 10.32 8.61 -49.52
N LEU A 259 9.87 7.36 -49.57
CA LEU A 259 10.63 6.11 -49.42
C LEU A 259 11.75 5.97 -50.46
N GLU A 260 12.91 5.47 -50.03
CA GLU A 260 13.86 4.75 -50.88
C GLU A 260 14.22 3.39 -50.25
N GLU A 261 13.86 2.30 -50.94
CA GLU A 261 14.52 0.98 -50.89
C GLU A 261 15.76 1.06 -51.82
N VAL A 262 16.87 0.31 -51.72
CA VAL A 262 17.17 -1.15 -51.69
C VAL A 262 18.74 -1.26 -51.55
N PRO A 263 19.47 -2.42 -51.46
CA PRO A 263 19.12 -3.81 -51.76
C PRO A 263 19.58 -4.89 -50.76
N ALA A 264 19.06 -6.10 -51.02
CA ALA A 264 19.36 -7.37 -50.37
C ALA A 264 20.66 -8.06 -50.84
N ASP A 265 21.12 -8.95 -49.94
CA ASP A 265 21.94 -10.15 -50.12
C ASP A 265 23.46 -10.07 -50.31
N VAL A 266 24.19 -10.41 -49.24
CA VAL A 266 25.16 -11.55 -49.25
C VAL A 266 25.09 -12.32 -47.91
N MET A 267 24.74 -13.61 -48.04
CA MET A 267 24.79 -14.75 -47.11
C MET A 267 26.16 -14.86 -46.36
N GLU A 268 26.37 -15.44 -45.17
CA GLU A 268 25.81 -16.68 -44.60
C GLU A 268 26.32 -16.88 -43.14
N GLY A 269 25.44 -17.27 -42.21
CA GLY A 269 25.77 -18.22 -41.13
C GLY A 269 26.28 -17.72 -39.77
N ASN A 270 25.37 -17.28 -38.88
CA ASN A 270 25.26 -17.88 -37.54
C ASN A 270 23.87 -17.64 -36.92
N GLY A 271 23.31 -18.67 -36.29
CA GLY A 271 21.89 -18.79 -35.90
C GLY A 271 21.30 -17.65 -35.07
N GLY A 272 20.05 -17.31 -35.38
CA GLY A 272 19.37 -16.12 -34.89
C GLY A 272 18.86 -16.20 -33.44
N PHE A 273 18.74 -15.03 -32.83
CA PHE A 273 17.92 -14.68 -31.66
C PHE A 273 17.93 -13.15 -31.58
N GLY A 274 16.79 -12.45 -31.70
CA GLY A 274 16.83 -10.98 -31.69
C GLY A 274 15.51 -10.20 -31.78
N ASP A 275 14.37 -10.75 -31.34
CA ASP A 275 13.13 -9.94 -31.15
C ASP A 275 12.46 -10.25 -29.80
N GLY A 276 13.28 -10.33 -28.75
CA GLY A 276 12.79 -10.42 -27.38
C GLY A 276 12.40 -9.03 -26.87
N ARG A 277 11.35 -8.95 -26.07
CA ARG A 277 10.96 -7.72 -25.33
C ARG A 277 12.14 -7.13 -24.55
N GLN A 278 13.03 -8.00 -24.05
CA GLN A 278 14.23 -7.58 -23.36
C GLN A 278 15.08 -6.61 -24.18
N GLU A 279 15.27 -6.87 -25.47
CA GLU A 279 16.11 -6.03 -26.34
C GLU A 279 15.43 -4.67 -26.59
N ARG A 280 14.10 -4.63 -26.75
CA ARG A 280 13.36 -3.36 -26.90
C ARG A 280 13.41 -2.49 -25.63
N ILE A 281 13.34 -3.13 -24.45
CA ILE A 281 13.53 -2.45 -23.16
C ILE A 281 14.95 -1.87 -23.11
N LYS A 282 15.95 -2.67 -23.46
CA LYS A 282 17.35 -2.28 -23.48
C LYS A 282 17.58 -1.06 -24.37
N GLU A 283 17.15 -1.13 -25.63
CA GLU A 283 17.30 -0.05 -26.60
C GLU A 283 16.61 1.25 -26.14
N SER A 284 15.40 1.14 -25.57
CA SER A 284 14.66 2.29 -25.06
C SER A 284 15.38 2.98 -23.90
N LEU A 285 15.99 2.22 -23.00
CA LEU A 285 16.76 2.76 -21.86
C LEU A 285 18.12 3.30 -22.28
N GLU A 286 18.82 2.63 -23.20
CA GLU A 286 20.09 3.10 -23.75
C GLU A 286 19.92 4.44 -24.46
N ARG A 287 18.88 4.54 -25.30
CA ARG A 287 18.56 5.78 -26.03
C ARG A 287 18.07 6.90 -25.12
N GLY A 288 17.27 6.58 -24.10
CA GLY A 288 16.63 7.58 -23.25
C GLY A 288 17.49 8.09 -22.09
N LEU A 289 18.40 7.26 -21.57
CA LEU A 289 19.16 7.56 -20.35
C LEU A 289 20.68 7.52 -20.53
N SER A 290 21.19 7.04 -21.67
CA SER A 290 22.63 6.86 -21.91
C SER A 290 23.37 6.29 -20.68
N PRO A 291 22.96 5.10 -20.20
CA PRO A 291 23.47 4.54 -18.97
C PRO A 291 24.94 4.14 -19.08
N VAL A 292 25.67 4.30 -17.99
CA VAL A 292 27.04 3.81 -17.82
C VAL A 292 27.03 2.29 -17.58
N GLU A 293 26.00 1.80 -16.87
CA GLU A 293 25.79 0.39 -16.58
C GLU A 293 24.29 0.09 -16.71
N LEU A 294 23.94 -0.98 -17.43
CA LEU A 294 22.57 -1.44 -17.63
C LEU A 294 22.53 -2.96 -17.52
N GLU A 295 21.79 -3.46 -16.54
CA GLU A 295 21.52 -4.88 -16.35
C GLU A 295 20.01 -5.10 -16.45
N ILE A 296 19.59 -6.03 -17.31
CA ILE A 296 18.18 -6.40 -17.50
C ILE A 296 18.08 -7.91 -17.38
N GLU A 297 17.26 -8.36 -16.44
CA GLU A 297 17.04 -9.78 -16.15
C GLU A 297 15.55 -10.13 -16.31
N ASP A 298 15.26 -11.11 -17.18
CA ASP A 298 13.91 -11.68 -17.33
C ASP A 298 13.64 -12.73 -16.24
N ILE A 299 12.84 -12.34 -15.25
CA ILE A 299 12.41 -13.20 -14.15
C ILE A 299 11.03 -13.82 -14.38
N SER A 300 10.48 -13.70 -15.59
CA SER A 300 9.13 -14.18 -15.89
C SER A 300 8.98 -15.69 -15.76
N HIS A 301 10.08 -16.43 -15.88
CA HIS A 301 10.11 -17.87 -15.69
C HIS A 301 9.79 -18.29 -14.24
N LEU A 302 10.02 -17.41 -13.25
CA LEU A 302 9.63 -17.66 -11.85
C LEU A 302 8.10 -17.71 -11.66
N HIS A 303 7.33 -17.33 -12.68
CA HIS A 303 5.87 -17.35 -12.71
C HIS A 303 5.28 -18.26 -13.81
N LYS A 304 6.09 -19.14 -14.43
CA LYS A 304 5.62 -20.11 -15.42
C LYS A 304 4.68 -21.15 -14.77
N GLY A 305 3.37 -20.92 -14.92
CA GLY A 305 2.31 -21.78 -14.37
C GLY A 305 0.91 -21.14 -14.35
N HIS A 306 0.79 -19.83 -14.60
CA HIS A 306 -0.50 -19.12 -14.62
C HIS A 306 -1.05 -18.92 -16.04
N ALA A 307 -2.38 -19.04 -16.20
CA ALA A 307 -3.12 -19.13 -17.46
C ALA A 307 -3.11 -17.87 -18.36
N GLY A 308 -2.18 -16.93 -18.17
CA GLY A 308 -1.97 -15.76 -19.03
C GLY A 308 -0.98 -15.98 -20.18
N VAL A 309 -0.35 -17.16 -20.26
CA VAL A 309 0.61 -17.50 -21.34
C VAL A 309 -0.13 -18.04 -22.56
N SER A 310 -0.99 -17.21 -23.15
CA SER A 310 -1.51 -17.47 -24.48
C SER A 310 -1.36 -16.18 -25.28
N GLY A 311 -0.20 -16.03 -25.92
CA GLY A 311 0.08 -14.96 -26.89
C GLY A 311 1.26 -14.03 -26.57
N SER A 312 1.91 -14.13 -25.41
CA SER A 312 3.19 -13.43 -25.15
C SER A 312 4.32 -14.45 -24.96
N ASN A 313 5.53 -14.12 -25.42
CA ASN A 313 6.72 -15.00 -25.42
C ASN A 313 7.22 -15.41 -24.01
N GLY A 314 6.42 -15.20 -22.97
CA GLY A 314 6.77 -15.48 -21.59
C GLY A 314 7.42 -14.30 -20.87
N GLU A 315 7.90 -13.28 -21.57
CA GLU A 315 8.63 -12.11 -21.05
C GLU A 315 7.70 -11.06 -20.41
N THR A 316 7.19 -11.27 -19.20
CA THR A 316 6.20 -10.41 -18.55
C THR A 316 6.71 -9.66 -17.30
N HIS A 317 7.83 -10.08 -16.73
CA HIS A 317 8.40 -9.56 -15.49
C HIS A 317 9.90 -9.34 -15.65
N PHE A 318 10.37 -8.12 -15.38
CA PHE A 318 11.78 -7.77 -15.53
C PHE A 318 12.34 -7.09 -14.29
N ASN A 319 13.59 -7.41 -13.97
CA ASN A 319 14.43 -6.59 -13.10
C ASN A 319 15.32 -5.73 -13.97
N VAL A 320 15.33 -4.43 -13.71
CA VAL A 320 16.16 -3.45 -14.43
C VAL A 320 16.99 -2.70 -13.42
N ARG A 321 18.31 -2.85 -13.54
CA ARG A 321 19.27 -2.00 -12.83
C ARG A 321 19.91 -1.07 -13.85
N VAL A 322 19.84 0.22 -13.56
CA VAL A 322 20.32 1.26 -14.47
C VAL A 322 21.13 2.30 -13.71
N VAL A 323 22.36 2.51 -14.16
CA VAL A 323 23.28 3.52 -13.64
C VAL A 323 23.47 4.59 -14.69
N SER A 324 23.07 5.82 -14.42
CA SER A 324 23.13 6.92 -15.39
C SER A 324 23.40 8.27 -14.73
N GLU A 325 24.20 9.11 -15.40
CA GLU A 325 24.39 10.51 -15.03
C GLU A 325 23.09 11.32 -15.10
N ALA A 326 22.12 10.91 -15.93
CA ALA A 326 20.82 11.55 -16.06
C ALA A 326 20.01 11.53 -14.74
N PHE A 327 20.43 10.75 -13.75
CA PHE A 327 19.81 10.69 -12.43
C PHE A 327 20.40 11.66 -11.40
N GLN A 328 21.46 12.39 -11.75
CA GLN A 328 22.07 13.36 -10.84
C GLN A 328 21.08 14.45 -10.42
N GLY A 329 21.11 14.79 -9.13
CA GLY A 329 20.18 15.75 -8.52
C GLY A 329 18.69 15.35 -8.53
N LYS A 330 18.31 14.19 -9.08
CA LYS A 330 16.93 13.69 -9.05
C LYS A 330 16.71 12.82 -7.81
N SER A 331 15.61 13.07 -7.10
CA SER A 331 15.10 12.16 -6.07
C SER A 331 14.80 10.77 -6.65
N LEU A 332 14.89 9.71 -5.85
CA LEU A 332 14.59 8.33 -6.25
C LEU A 332 13.28 8.18 -7.04
N LEU A 333 12.19 8.81 -6.60
CA LEU A 333 10.90 8.77 -7.31
C LEU A 333 10.97 9.35 -8.72
N LYS A 334 11.69 10.47 -8.91
CA LYS A 334 11.89 11.10 -10.23
C LYS A 334 12.74 10.21 -11.14
N ARG A 335 13.74 9.52 -10.60
CA ARG A 335 14.55 8.54 -11.34
C ARG A 335 13.68 7.38 -11.84
N HIS A 336 12.88 6.80 -10.95
CA HIS A 336 11.96 5.72 -11.30
C HIS A 336 10.92 6.17 -12.33
N ARG A 337 10.36 7.38 -12.19
CA ARG A 337 9.44 7.95 -13.19
C ARG A 337 10.08 8.04 -14.57
N ALA A 338 11.30 8.54 -14.68
CA ALA A 338 11.99 8.62 -15.96
C ALA A 338 12.15 7.25 -16.65
N VAL A 339 12.44 6.19 -15.88
CA VAL A 339 12.50 4.81 -16.39
C VAL A 339 11.11 4.33 -16.83
N TYR A 340 10.07 4.60 -16.03
CA TYR A 340 8.69 4.23 -16.38
C TYR A 340 8.18 4.94 -17.64
N ASP A 341 8.52 6.21 -17.82
CA ASP A 341 8.07 7.02 -18.96
C ASP A 341 8.68 6.48 -20.27
N LEU A 342 9.94 6.03 -20.24
CA LEU A 342 10.60 5.41 -21.39
C LEU A 342 10.05 4.02 -21.73
N LEU A 343 9.57 3.27 -20.73
CA LEU A 343 9.06 1.90 -20.90
C LEU A 343 7.53 1.84 -20.96
N GLN A 344 6.86 2.98 -21.11
CA GLN A 344 5.40 3.06 -21.07
C GLN A 344 4.75 2.22 -22.17
N ASP A 345 5.35 2.15 -23.35
CA ASP A 345 4.80 1.40 -24.47
C ASP A 345 4.95 -0.12 -24.28
N GLU A 346 6.04 -0.59 -23.67
CA GLU A 346 6.18 -2.00 -23.30
C GLU A 346 5.17 -2.40 -22.20
N LEU A 347 4.91 -1.51 -21.23
CA LEU A 347 3.87 -1.70 -20.21
C LEU A 347 2.47 -1.82 -20.80
N LYS A 348 2.14 -1.00 -21.81
CA LYS A 348 0.87 -1.13 -22.56
C LYS A 348 0.82 -2.44 -23.35
N ASN A 349 1.95 -2.88 -23.90
CA ASN A 349 2.07 -4.06 -24.74
C ASN A 349 2.21 -5.37 -23.94
N GLY A 350 2.02 -5.35 -22.61
CA GLY A 350 1.90 -6.54 -21.78
C GLY A 350 3.11 -6.85 -20.90
N LEU A 351 4.00 -5.90 -20.65
CA LEU A 351 4.91 -5.97 -19.52
C LEU A 351 4.09 -5.80 -18.22
N HIS A 352 4.06 -6.82 -17.36
CA HIS A 352 3.16 -6.88 -16.20
C HIS A 352 3.81 -6.36 -14.92
N ALA A 353 5.12 -6.53 -14.74
CA ALA A 353 5.84 -5.97 -13.60
C ALA A 353 7.28 -5.59 -13.95
N LEU A 354 7.75 -4.51 -13.32
CA LEU A 354 9.10 -4.00 -13.47
C LEU A 354 9.66 -3.64 -12.10
N SER A 355 10.74 -4.31 -11.70
CA SER A 355 11.57 -3.92 -10.56
C SER A 355 12.68 -3.00 -11.06
N ILE A 356 12.89 -1.86 -10.40
CA ILE A 356 13.83 -0.82 -10.85
C ILE A 356 14.82 -0.52 -9.73
N ASP A 357 16.11 -0.62 -10.03
CA ASP A 357 17.20 -0.05 -9.23
C ASP A 357 17.91 1.05 -10.05
N ALA A 358 17.64 2.32 -9.73
CA ALA A 358 18.12 3.47 -10.48
C ALA A 358 19.15 4.29 -9.69
N LYS A 359 20.42 4.18 -10.07
CA LYS A 359 21.57 4.76 -9.37
C LYS A 359 22.33 5.77 -10.24
N THR A 360 23.00 6.71 -9.59
CA THR A 360 23.99 7.56 -10.26
C THR A 360 25.36 6.87 -10.24
N PRO A 361 26.30 7.23 -11.14
CA PRO A 361 27.67 6.71 -11.10
C PRO A 361 28.41 7.01 -9.80
N SER A 362 27.93 7.96 -8.98
CA SER A 362 28.51 8.26 -7.66
C SER A 362 28.00 7.35 -6.54
N GLU A 363 26.97 6.54 -6.80
CA GLU A 363 26.32 5.65 -5.83
C GLU A 363 26.69 4.16 -6.03
N VAL A 364 27.52 3.87 -7.03
CA VAL A 364 28.07 2.54 -7.39
C VAL A 364 29.57 2.61 -7.23
#